data_AF-A0AAJ2MCG5-F1
#
_entry.id   AF-A0AAJ2MCG5-F1
#
_cell.length_a   1.000
_cell.length_b   1.000
_cell.length_c   1.000
_cell.angle_alpha   90.00
_cell.angle_beta   90.00
_cell.angle_gamma   90.00
#
_symmetry.space_group_name_H-M   'P 1'
#
loop_
_entity.id
_entity.type
_entity.pdbx_description
1 polymer ?
#
loop_
_entity_poly.entity_id
_entity_poly.type
_entity_poly.pdbx_seq_one_letter_code
_entity_poly.pdbx_strand_id
1 'polypeptide(L)'
;MLRFCADVSAADWITRSRDATDDVASGQAWKALALFGPPEFEAYARVRFIPDPDRPHQSVPSQDFTQPAYEGYEHAIVARTCRALAAATRSSDECYFAIWARYSGVASPLPGGPRMYIPNRGYHLYVGTLSDLKAWEEPLTHETPALFHDPPAFVWPADHAWCLASDTDPHWAGIGANTATIRDLTLRDDIDVVTADRYGRQPFYD
;
A
#
# COMPACT_ATOMS: atom_id res chain seq x y z
N MET A 1 -15.22 -5.38 -10.08
CA MET A 1 -14.04 -5.58 -10.92
C MET A 1 -13.36 -4.25 -11.11
N LEU A 2 -12.03 -4.18 -10.96
CA LEU A 2 -11.27 -2.95 -11.14
C LEU A 2 -11.37 -2.40 -12.57
N ARG A 3 -11.52 -1.09 -12.68
CA ARG A 3 -11.58 -0.36 -13.96
C ARG A 3 -10.38 0.57 -14.08
N PHE A 4 -9.72 0.55 -15.23
CA PHE A 4 -8.62 1.47 -15.51
C PHE A 4 -9.11 2.91 -15.56
N CYS A 5 -8.36 3.82 -14.93
CA CYS A 5 -8.66 5.25 -14.93
C CYS A 5 -8.05 5.94 -16.15
N ALA A 6 -8.89 6.49 -17.03
CA ALA A 6 -8.46 7.33 -18.16
C ALA A 6 -8.15 8.79 -17.74
N ASP A 7 -8.48 9.16 -16.52
CA ASP A 7 -8.07 10.39 -15.85
C ASP A 7 -7.46 10.02 -14.50
N VAL A 8 -6.28 10.56 -14.20
CA VAL A 8 -5.52 10.28 -12.97
C VAL A 8 -5.62 11.40 -11.93
N SER A 9 -6.51 12.38 -12.16
CA SER A 9 -6.74 13.51 -11.24
C SER A 9 -7.10 13.09 -9.80
N ALA A 10 -7.71 11.91 -9.61
CA ALA A 10 -7.96 11.34 -8.29
C ALA A 10 -6.67 11.06 -7.47
N ALA A 11 -5.50 11.04 -8.11
CA ALA A 11 -4.20 10.91 -7.47
C ALA A 11 -3.47 12.26 -7.27
N ASP A 12 -4.07 13.40 -7.66
CA ASP A 12 -3.42 14.72 -7.58
C ASP A 12 -3.00 15.06 -6.15
N TRP A 13 -3.79 14.66 -5.14
CA TRP A 13 -3.47 14.90 -3.74
C TRP A 13 -2.20 14.16 -3.26
N ILE A 14 -1.86 13.02 -3.87
CA ILE A 14 -0.58 12.32 -3.63
C ILE A 14 0.53 12.97 -4.46
N THR A 15 0.32 13.12 -5.78
CA THR A 15 1.36 13.54 -6.73
C THR A 15 1.75 15.02 -6.61
N ARG A 16 0.91 15.83 -5.96
CA ARG A 16 1.16 17.24 -5.65
C ARG A 16 1.32 17.49 -4.15
N SER A 17 1.41 16.43 -3.35
CA SER A 17 1.76 16.57 -1.93
C SER A 17 3.16 17.19 -1.81
N ARG A 18 3.45 17.85 -0.68
CA ARG A 18 4.76 18.48 -0.45
C ARG A 18 5.91 17.48 -0.66
N ASP A 19 5.73 16.24 -0.23
CA ASP A 19 6.74 15.18 -0.31
C ASP A 19 6.97 14.68 -1.75
N ALA A 20 6.01 14.90 -2.65
CA ALA A 20 6.17 14.61 -4.09
C ALA A 20 6.94 15.73 -4.82
N THR A 21 6.87 16.96 -4.30
CA THR A 21 7.42 18.17 -4.94
C THR A 21 8.73 18.66 -4.32
N ASP A 22 9.07 18.18 -3.12
CA ASP A 22 10.29 18.60 -2.40
C ASP A 22 11.55 18.14 -3.14
N ASP A 23 12.50 19.08 -3.24
CA ASP A 23 13.71 18.94 -4.03
C ASP A 23 14.56 17.75 -3.54
N VAL A 24 15.04 16.99 -4.51
CA VAL A 24 15.49 15.58 -4.43
C VAL A 24 16.77 15.39 -3.57
N ALA A 25 17.29 16.46 -2.97
CA ALA A 25 18.60 16.52 -2.35
C ALA A 25 18.82 15.54 -1.19
N SER A 26 17.78 15.20 -0.41
CA SER A 26 17.88 14.23 0.68
C SER A 26 17.30 12.85 0.35
N GLY A 27 16.46 12.74 -0.68
CA GLY A 27 15.67 11.54 -0.99
C GLY A 27 14.67 11.12 0.10
N GLN A 28 14.63 11.82 1.24
CA GLN A 28 13.83 11.43 2.41
C GLN A 28 12.33 11.69 2.18
N ALA A 29 11.98 12.79 1.53
CA ALA A 29 10.61 13.14 1.19
C ALA A 29 9.98 12.10 0.24
N TRP A 30 10.69 11.77 -0.85
CA TRP A 30 10.26 10.70 -1.75
C TRP A 30 10.09 9.36 -1.04
N LYS A 31 11.05 8.97 -0.18
CA LYS A 31 10.95 7.72 0.59
C LYS A 31 9.73 7.71 1.51
N ALA A 32 9.50 8.80 2.24
CA ALA A 32 8.33 8.92 3.12
C ALA A 32 7.03 8.79 2.31
N LEU A 33 6.94 9.42 1.14
CA LEU A 33 5.79 9.30 0.26
C LEU A 33 5.59 7.87 -0.27
N ALA A 34 6.64 7.23 -0.77
CA ALA A 34 6.58 5.88 -1.32
C ALA A 34 6.24 4.83 -0.25
N LEU A 35 6.71 5.04 0.99
CA LEU A 35 6.55 4.08 2.08
C LEU A 35 5.29 4.29 2.93
N PHE A 36 4.80 5.52 3.07
CA PHE A 36 3.69 5.85 3.98
C PHE A 36 2.55 6.63 3.32
N GLY A 37 2.70 7.05 2.06
CA GLY A 37 1.76 7.95 1.43
C GLY A 37 1.92 9.41 1.91
N PRO A 38 0.97 10.28 1.55
CA PRO A 38 1.16 11.72 1.67
C PRO A 38 0.97 12.20 3.13
N PRO A 39 1.52 13.38 3.49
CA PRO A 39 1.70 13.89 4.86
C PRO A 39 0.47 14.34 5.65
N GLU A 40 -0.71 14.26 5.07
CA GLU A 40 -1.90 14.95 5.57
C GLU A 40 -2.62 14.18 6.69
N PHE A 41 -2.18 12.96 7.02
CA PHE A 41 -2.79 12.13 8.05
C PHE A 41 -2.30 12.49 9.46
N GLU A 42 -3.17 12.28 10.45
CA GLU A 42 -2.86 12.54 11.86
C GLU A 42 -1.86 11.53 12.43
N ALA A 43 -1.91 10.28 11.96
CA ALA A 43 -1.13 9.17 12.48
C ALA A 43 -0.72 8.20 11.38
N TYR A 44 0.39 7.51 11.61
CA TYR A 44 0.94 6.51 10.70
C TYR A 44 1.24 5.19 11.42
N ALA A 45 1.14 4.10 10.67
CA ALA A 45 1.49 2.77 11.12
C ALA A 45 2.11 1.96 9.97
N ARG A 46 2.62 0.78 10.30
CA ARG A 46 3.05 -0.25 9.37
C ARG A 46 2.24 -1.51 9.62
N VAL A 47 1.66 -2.09 8.58
CA VAL A 47 1.25 -3.49 8.60
C VAL A 47 2.42 -4.35 8.17
N ARG A 48 2.79 -5.32 9.00
CA ARG A 48 3.96 -6.16 8.80
C ARG A 48 3.58 -7.45 8.08
N PHE A 49 4.28 -7.77 6.99
CA PHE A 49 4.12 -9.03 6.28
C PHE A 49 4.90 -10.17 6.96
N ILE A 50 5.99 -9.79 7.62
CA ILE A 50 6.75 -10.59 8.60
C ILE A 50 7.19 -9.65 9.74
N PRO A 51 7.53 -10.16 10.94
CA PRO A 51 8.02 -9.33 12.04
C PRO A 51 9.22 -8.45 11.67
N ASP A 52 9.48 -7.42 12.46
CA ASP A 52 10.71 -6.63 12.31
C ASP A 52 11.93 -7.45 12.75
N PRO A 53 13.11 -7.23 12.14
CA PRO A 53 14.34 -7.88 12.59
C PRO A 53 14.66 -7.49 14.04
N ASP A 54 15.03 -8.48 14.86
CA ASP A 54 15.41 -8.31 16.27
C ASP A 54 16.93 -8.14 16.47
N ARG A 55 17.71 -8.38 15.42
CA ARG A 55 19.17 -8.26 15.40
C ARG A 55 19.69 -7.91 14.00
N PRO A 56 20.90 -7.32 13.89
CA PRO A 56 21.54 -7.05 12.60
C PRO A 56 21.82 -8.34 11.80
N HIS A 57 21.75 -8.25 10.48
CA HIS A 57 22.00 -9.32 9.51
C HIS A 57 21.07 -10.54 9.66
N GLN A 58 19.88 -10.32 10.21
CA GLN A 58 18.90 -11.39 10.31
C GLN A 58 18.39 -11.75 8.92
N SER A 59 18.25 -13.05 8.66
CA SER A 59 17.50 -13.56 7.52
C SER A 59 16.59 -14.65 8.04
N VAL A 60 15.29 -14.49 7.81
CA VAL A 60 14.25 -15.44 8.23
C VAL A 60 13.36 -15.74 7.03
N PRO A 61 13.13 -17.02 6.70
CA PRO A 61 12.12 -17.40 5.72
C PRO A 61 10.74 -16.93 6.19
N SER A 62 9.94 -16.36 5.28
CA SER A 62 8.56 -15.98 5.59
C SER A 62 7.70 -17.17 6.05
N GLN A 63 8.06 -18.39 5.64
CA GLN A 63 7.39 -19.65 5.99
C GLN A 63 7.46 -19.99 7.49
N ASP A 64 8.36 -19.34 8.24
CA ASP A 64 8.49 -19.58 9.68
C ASP A 64 7.39 -18.87 10.49
N PHE A 65 6.64 -17.95 9.87
CA PHE A 65 5.59 -17.17 10.54
C PHE A 65 4.20 -17.76 10.28
N THR A 66 3.73 -18.60 11.20
CA THR A 66 2.46 -19.33 11.09
C THR A 66 1.27 -18.64 11.77
N GLN A 67 1.47 -17.45 12.32
CA GLN A 67 0.38 -16.71 12.97
C GLN A 67 -0.61 -16.18 11.91
N PRO A 68 -1.92 -16.07 12.22
CA PRO A 68 -2.92 -15.59 11.27
C PRO A 68 -2.57 -14.25 10.60
N ALA A 69 -1.93 -13.35 11.35
CA ALA A 69 -1.47 -12.05 10.87
C ALA A 69 -0.51 -12.11 9.66
N TYR A 70 0.24 -13.21 9.50
CA TYR A 70 1.21 -13.43 8.42
C TYR A 70 0.76 -14.50 7.42
N GLU A 71 -0.49 -14.98 7.54
CA GLU A 71 -1.02 -15.97 6.62
C GLU A 71 -1.31 -15.36 5.24
N GLY A 72 -0.70 -15.94 4.22
CA GLY A 72 -0.83 -15.54 2.82
C GLY A 72 0.38 -14.77 2.30
N TYR A 73 0.30 -14.35 1.04
CA TYR A 73 1.29 -13.45 0.46
C TYR A 73 1.04 -11.99 0.89
N GLU A 74 2.03 -11.12 0.67
CA GLU A 74 1.97 -9.69 1.01
C GLU A 74 0.69 -9.03 0.49
N HIS A 75 0.29 -9.37 -0.72
CA HIS A 75 -0.91 -8.83 -1.36
C HIS A 75 -2.22 -9.24 -0.66
N ALA A 76 -2.28 -10.43 -0.05
CA ALA A 76 -3.41 -10.86 0.77
C ALA A 76 -3.46 -10.10 2.11
N ILE A 77 -2.29 -9.82 2.71
CA ILE A 77 -2.20 -9.03 3.95
C ILE A 77 -2.61 -7.57 3.68
N VAL A 78 -2.18 -6.98 2.55
CA VAL A 78 -2.62 -5.65 2.10
C VAL A 78 -4.14 -5.61 1.89
N ALA A 79 -4.71 -6.62 1.24
CA ALA A 79 -6.16 -6.73 1.03
C ALA A 79 -6.94 -6.81 2.35
N ARG A 80 -6.48 -7.66 3.29
CA ARG A 80 -7.07 -7.79 4.63
C ARG A 80 -7.00 -6.49 5.43
N THR A 81 -5.88 -5.79 5.33
CA THR A 81 -5.68 -4.47 5.96
C THR A 81 -6.67 -3.44 5.42
N CYS A 82 -6.83 -3.37 4.09
CA CYS A 82 -7.80 -2.48 3.48
C CYS A 82 -9.25 -2.83 3.86
N ARG A 83 -9.59 -4.11 4.05
CA ARG A 83 -10.89 -4.51 4.60
C ARG A 83 -11.08 -4.02 6.04
N ALA A 84 -10.05 -4.10 6.88
CA ALA A 84 -10.10 -3.57 8.26
C ALA A 84 -10.31 -2.05 8.29
N LEU A 85 -9.83 -1.33 7.27
CA LEU A 85 -10.02 0.10 7.07
C LEU A 85 -11.40 0.49 6.50
N ALA A 86 -12.24 -0.47 6.10
CA ALA A 86 -13.52 -0.18 5.45
C ALA A 86 -14.47 0.68 6.31
N ALA A 87 -14.48 0.48 7.63
CA ALA A 87 -15.32 1.25 8.55
C ALA A 87 -14.83 2.70 8.75
N ALA A 88 -13.60 3.01 8.34
CA ALA A 88 -13.00 4.34 8.50
C ALA A 88 -13.29 5.29 7.32
N THR A 89 -13.98 4.82 6.28
CA THR A 89 -14.36 5.62 5.09
C THR A 89 -15.86 5.66 4.89
N ARG A 90 -16.35 6.75 4.29
CA ARG A 90 -17.73 6.87 3.80
C ARG A 90 -17.90 6.33 2.37
N SER A 91 -16.80 5.94 1.71
CA SER A 91 -16.73 5.66 0.27
C SER A 91 -16.11 4.29 -0.03
N SER A 92 -16.59 3.22 0.64
CA SER A 92 -16.10 1.85 0.40
C SER A 92 -16.33 1.33 -1.02
N ASP A 93 -17.28 1.94 -1.74
CA ASP A 93 -17.65 1.58 -3.11
C ASP A 93 -16.83 2.35 -4.16
N GLU A 94 -16.00 3.30 -3.73
CA GLU A 94 -15.12 4.07 -4.61
C GLU A 94 -13.74 4.21 -3.98
N CYS A 95 -12.88 3.26 -4.31
CA CYS A 95 -11.48 3.20 -3.91
C CYS A 95 -10.59 3.16 -5.16
N TYR A 96 -9.40 3.74 -5.00
CA TYR A 96 -8.40 3.87 -6.02
C TYR A 96 -7.21 2.97 -5.69
N PHE A 97 -6.65 2.35 -6.73
CA PHE A 97 -5.57 1.37 -6.64
C PHE A 97 -4.48 1.76 -7.64
N ALA A 98 -3.31 2.15 -7.14
CA ALA A 98 -2.16 2.45 -7.98
C ALA A 98 -1.28 1.21 -8.09
N ILE A 99 -1.13 0.67 -9.30
CA ILE A 99 -0.33 -0.53 -9.57
C ILE A 99 0.98 -0.10 -10.21
N TRP A 100 2.11 -0.60 -9.71
CA TRP A 100 3.41 -0.20 -10.25
C TRP A 100 3.57 -0.68 -11.69
N ALA A 101 3.86 0.26 -12.60
CA ALA A 101 3.93 -0.03 -14.04
C ALA A 101 5.13 -0.91 -14.43
N ARG A 102 5.97 -1.29 -13.48
CA ARG A 102 7.11 -2.20 -13.67
C ARG A 102 6.93 -3.58 -13.03
N TYR A 103 5.78 -3.86 -12.41
CA TYR A 103 5.47 -5.23 -12.00
C TYR A 103 5.43 -6.17 -13.20
N SER A 104 5.89 -7.40 -12.99
CA SER A 104 6.04 -8.39 -14.06
C SER A 104 4.68 -8.71 -14.67
N GLY A 105 4.56 -8.65 -16.00
CA GLY A 105 3.31 -8.96 -16.71
C GLY A 105 2.22 -7.89 -16.63
N VAL A 106 2.42 -6.80 -15.86
CA VAL A 106 1.50 -5.66 -15.85
C VAL A 106 1.73 -4.81 -17.08
N ALA A 107 0.77 -4.84 -18.01
CA ALA A 107 0.72 -3.94 -19.15
C ALA A 107 -0.37 -2.88 -18.97
N SER A 108 -0.15 -1.69 -19.53
CA SER A 108 -1.24 -0.72 -19.60
C SER A 108 -2.35 -1.25 -20.51
N PRO A 109 -3.63 -1.23 -20.08
CA PRO A 109 -4.73 -1.60 -20.96
C PRO A 109 -4.95 -0.56 -22.08
N LEU A 110 -4.37 0.63 -21.94
CA LEU A 110 -4.35 1.67 -22.97
C LEU A 110 -2.89 1.95 -23.38
N PRO A 111 -2.47 1.61 -24.61
CA PRO A 111 -1.13 1.94 -25.09
C PRO A 111 -0.86 3.45 -24.99
N GLY A 112 0.17 3.84 -24.23
CA GLY A 112 0.46 5.26 -23.96
C GLY A 112 -0.53 5.94 -23.00
N GLY A 113 -1.35 5.17 -22.28
CA GLY A 113 -2.36 5.67 -21.36
C GLY A 113 -1.79 6.48 -20.20
N PRO A 114 -2.65 7.26 -19.52
CA PRO A 114 -2.25 8.13 -18.43
C PRO A 114 -1.64 7.33 -17.27
N ARG A 115 -0.71 7.97 -16.57
CA ARG A 115 0.00 7.41 -15.43
C ARG A 115 0.05 8.41 -14.30
N MET A 116 -0.13 7.91 -13.10
CA MET A 116 0.21 8.63 -11.88
C MET A 116 1.73 8.55 -11.69
N TYR A 117 2.36 9.67 -11.34
CA TYR A 117 3.79 9.74 -11.09
C TYR A 117 4.10 10.34 -9.73
N ILE A 118 4.96 9.67 -8.98
CA ILE A 118 5.74 10.28 -7.90
C ILE A 118 7.22 10.21 -8.33
N PRO A 119 8.16 10.86 -7.64
CA PRO A 119 9.58 10.69 -7.98
C PRO A 119 9.97 9.21 -8.08
N ASN A 120 10.77 8.84 -9.08
CA ASN A 120 11.26 7.47 -9.31
C ASN A 120 10.22 6.36 -9.60
N ARG A 121 8.91 6.65 -9.62
CA ARG A 121 7.86 5.63 -9.79
C ARG A 121 6.71 6.14 -10.66
N GLY A 122 6.19 5.24 -11.49
CA GLY A 122 5.01 5.49 -12.32
C GLY A 122 4.02 4.35 -12.16
N TYR A 123 2.74 4.68 -12.06
CA TYR A 123 1.68 3.74 -11.73
C TYR A 123 0.53 3.79 -12.73
N HIS A 124 -0.07 2.64 -12.95
CA HIS A 124 -1.37 2.51 -13.59
C HIS A 124 -2.45 2.64 -12.51
N LEU A 125 -3.37 3.60 -12.68
CA LEU A 125 -4.42 3.86 -11.72
C LEU A 125 -5.68 3.10 -12.11
N TYR A 126 -6.29 2.45 -11.12
CA TYR A 126 -7.57 1.77 -11.24
C TYR A 126 -8.53 2.29 -10.18
N VAL A 127 -9.83 2.18 -10.45
CA VAL A 127 -10.90 2.45 -9.50
C VAL A 127 -11.79 1.22 -9.35
N GLY A 128 -12.28 0.97 -8.14
CA GLY A 128 -13.17 -0.13 -7.81
C GLY A 128 -13.69 -0.03 -6.39
N THR A 129 -14.17 -1.14 -5.86
CA THR A 129 -14.71 -1.23 -4.49
C THR A 129 -13.71 -1.92 -3.57
N LEU A 130 -13.83 -1.75 -2.24
CA LEU A 130 -13.05 -2.58 -1.31
C LEU A 130 -13.38 -4.08 -1.42
N SER A 131 -14.55 -4.45 -1.96
CA SER A 131 -14.86 -5.86 -2.22
C SER A 131 -14.05 -6.45 -3.37
N ASP A 132 -13.51 -5.61 -4.27
CA ASP A 132 -12.62 -6.07 -5.35
C ASP A 132 -11.27 -6.57 -4.83
N LEU A 133 -10.89 -6.18 -3.61
CA LEU A 133 -9.69 -6.68 -2.93
C LEU A 133 -9.70 -8.19 -2.72
N LYS A 134 -10.88 -8.83 -2.74
CA LYS A 134 -11.00 -10.28 -2.67
C LYS A 134 -10.13 -10.98 -3.72
N ALA A 135 -9.91 -10.37 -4.89
CA ALA A 135 -9.05 -10.94 -5.93
C ALA A 135 -7.59 -11.13 -5.48
N TRP A 136 -7.10 -10.32 -4.54
CA TRP A 136 -5.80 -10.48 -3.90
C TRP A 136 -5.81 -11.41 -2.68
N GLU A 137 -6.95 -11.93 -2.26
CA GLU A 137 -7.01 -12.92 -1.18
C GLU A 137 -7.15 -14.35 -1.70
N GLU A 138 -7.56 -14.50 -2.96
CA GLU A 138 -7.67 -15.79 -3.62
C GLU A 138 -6.27 -16.35 -3.97
N PRO A 139 -6.05 -17.68 -3.87
CA PRO A 139 -4.78 -18.29 -4.23
C PRO A 139 -4.37 -17.97 -5.67
N LEU A 140 -3.09 -17.64 -5.87
CA LEU A 140 -2.54 -17.45 -7.21
C LEU A 140 -2.57 -18.75 -8.01
N THR A 141 -3.15 -18.68 -9.20
CA THR A 141 -3.16 -19.74 -10.21
C THR A 141 -2.49 -19.25 -11.50
N HIS A 142 -2.19 -20.16 -12.43
CA HIS A 142 -1.68 -19.79 -13.75
C HIS A 142 -2.63 -18.89 -14.56
N GLU A 143 -3.91 -18.85 -14.20
CA GLU A 143 -4.93 -18.00 -14.85
C GLU A 143 -5.08 -16.64 -14.17
N THR A 144 -4.44 -16.44 -13.01
CA THR A 144 -4.55 -15.19 -12.25
C THR A 144 -3.89 -14.05 -13.03
N PRO A 145 -4.61 -12.96 -13.33
CA PRO A 145 -4.02 -11.81 -13.99
C PRO A 145 -2.83 -11.25 -13.21
N ALA A 146 -1.76 -10.87 -13.92
CA ALA A 146 -0.53 -10.31 -13.34
C ALA A 146 -0.78 -9.09 -12.43
N LEU A 147 -1.88 -8.37 -12.67
CA LEU A 147 -2.37 -7.27 -11.83
C LEU A 147 -2.50 -7.65 -10.34
N PHE A 148 -2.77 -8.92 -10.04
CA PHE A 148 -3.06 -9.40 -8.68
C PHE A 148 -1.88 -10.15 -8.04
N HIS A 149 -0.72 -10.26 -8.71
CA HIS A 149 0.42 -11.02 -8.20
C HIS A 149 1.18 -10.26 -7.11
N ASP A 150 1.21 -8.93 -7.24
CA ASP A 150 1.86 -8.00 -6.33
C ASP A 150 0.81 -7.11 -5.64
N PRO A 151 1.09 -6.59 -4.42
CA PRO A 151 0.21 -5.64 -3.77
C PRO A 151 0.07 -4.35 -4.60
N PRO A 152 -1.10 -3.68 -4.56
CA PRO A 152 -1.19 -2.31 -5.06
C PRO A 152 -0.22 -1.41 -4.29
N ALA A 153 0.52 -0.57 -5.02
CA ALA A 153 1.51 0.32 -4.44
C ALA A 153 0.88 1.45 -3.61
N PHE A 154 -0.32 1.88 -3.99
CA PHE A 154 -1.16 2.72 -3.15
C PHE A 154 -2.62 2.27 -3.22
N VAL A 155 -3.32 2.39 -2.09
CA VAL A 155 -4.78 2.23 -2.01
C VAL A 155 -5.37 3.35 -1.16
N TRP A 156 -6.43 3.98 -1.64
CA TRP A 156 -7.17 5.00 -0.88
C TRP A 156 -8.64 5.09 -1.30
N PRO A 157 -9.57 5.47 -0.40
CA PRO A 157 -10.96 5.75 -0.75
C PRO A 157 -11.11 7.16 -1.31
N ALA A 158 -12.19 7.44 -2.04
CA ALA A 158 -12.48 8.74 -2.64
C ALA A 158 -12.57 9.91 -1.64
N ASP A 159 -12.86 9.63 -0.36
CA ASP A 159 -12.90 10.65 0.69
C ASP A 159 -11.55 10.86 1.41
N HIS A 160 -10.49 10.19 0.95
CA HIS A 160 -9.12 10.27 1.45
C HIS A 160 -9.01 10.03 2.97
N ALA A 161 -9.92 9.24 3.55
CA ALA A 161 -9.94 9.00 4.99
C ALA A 161 -8.72 8.20 5.50
N TRP A 162 -8.07 7.45 4.59
CA TRP A 162 -6.83 6.71 4.83
C TRP A 162 -6.07 6.50 3.53
N CYS A 163 -4.79 6.17 3.63
CA CYS A 163 -3.94 5.73 2.52
C CYS A 163 -3.10 4.55 2.97
N LEU A 164 -3.08 3.48 2.18
CA LEU A 164 -2.10 2.41 2.31
C LEU A 164 -1.04 2.60 1.21
N ALA A 165 0.23 2.43 1.57
CA ALA A 165 1.37 2.53 0.66
C ALA A 165 2.25 1.28 0.78
N SER A 166 2.52 0.61 -0.34
CA SER A 166 3.35 -0.59 -0.44
C SER A 166 4.45 -0.35 -1.49
N ASP A 167 5.71 -0.39 -1.09
CA ASP A 167 6.85 -0.40 -2.03
C ASP A 167 7.44 -1.82 -2.09
N THR A 168 8.38 -2.09 -2.99
CA THR A 168 8.86 -3.46 -3.25
C THR A 168 9.89 -4.01 -2.25
N ASP A 169 10.54 -3.14 -1.50
CA ASP A 169 11.68 -3.49 -0.66
C ASP A 169 11.32 -3.74 0.82
N PRO A 170 10.36 -3.02 1.44
CA PRO A 170 10.03 -3.26 2.84
C PRO A 170 9.21 -4.53 3.03
N HIS A 171 9.46 -5.22 4.14
CA HIS A 171 8.66 -6.36 4.61
C HIS A 171 7.32 -5.95 5.26
N TRP A 172 6.83 -4.78 4.90
CA TRP A 172 5.65 -4.12 5.49
C TRP A 172 5.08 -3.08 4.51
N ALA A 173 3.81 -2.72 4.69
CA ALA A 173 3.18 -1.58 4.02
C ALA A 173 2.84 -0.48 5.05
N GLY A 174 3.01 0.79 4.66
CA GLY A 174 2.65 1.94 5.47
C GLY A 174 1.16 2.27 5.39
N ILE A 175 0.63 2.82 6.47
CA ILE A 175 -0.77 3.23 6.60
C ILE A 175 -0.77 4.65 7.16
N GLY A 176 -1.44 5.58 6.49
CA GLY A 176 -1.81 6.89 7.02
C GLY A 176 -3.32 6.95 7.26
N ALA A 177 -3.74 7.38 8.44
CA ALA A 177 -5.16 7.59 8.77
C ALA A 177 -5.31 8.57 9.96
N ASN A 178 -6.54 8.78 10.43
CA ASN A 178 -6.76 9.47 11.70
C ASN A 178 -6.27 8.60 12.89
N THR A 179 -6.06 9.24 14.04
CA THR A 179 -5.50 8.60 15.24
C THR A 179 -6.34 7.43 15.77
N ALA A 180 -7.67 7.57 15.74
CA ALA A 180 -8.59 6.54 16.22
C ALA A 180 -8.52 5.28 15.35
N THR A 181 -8.51 5.44 14.03
CA THR A 181 -8.37 4.35 13.07
C THR A 181 -7.05 3.60 13.25
N ILE A 182 -5.92 4.31 13.37
CA ILE A 182 -4.62 3.65 13.61
C ILE A 182 -4.63 2.85 14.92
N ARG A 183 -5.15 3.43 16.01
CA ARG A 183 -5.29 2.71 17.28
C ARG A 183 -6.14 1.46 17.12
N ASP A 184 -7.28 1.55 16.46
CA ASP A 184 -8.19 0.42 16.31
C ASP A 184 -7.56 -0.71 15.46
N LEU A 185 -6.71 -0.38 14.47
CA LEU A 185 -5.94 -1.36 13.72
C LEU A 185 -4.90 -2.09 14.59
N THR A 186 -4.23 -1.40 15.51
CA THR A 186 -3.23 -2.03 16.42
C THR A 186 -3.82 -3.02 17.42
N LEU A 187 -5.15 -3.04 17.56
CA LEU A 187 -5.86 -3.96 18.45
C LEU A 187 -6.30 -5.26 17.75
N ARG A 188 -6.01 -5.40 16.46
CA ARG A 188 -6.38 -6.58 15.67
C ARG A 188 -5.36 -7.71 15.84
N ASP A 189 -5.84 -8.94 15.70
CA ASP A 189 -5.04 -10.17 15.77
C ASP A 189 -4.90 -10.87 14.40
N ASP A 190 -5.76 -10.53 13.44
CA ASP A 190 -5.75 -11.04 12.07
C ASP A 190 -4.82 -10.26 11.13
N ILE A 191 -4.29 -9.13 11.58
CA ILE A 191 -3.21 -8.34 10.95
C ILE A 191 -2.28 -7.83 12.03
N ASP A 192 -1.00 -7.68 11.70
CA ASP A 192 0.02 -7.20 12.62
C ASP A 192 0.39 -5.75 12.29
N VAL A 193 -0.12 -4.82 13.10
CA VAL A 193 0.02 -3.38 12.88
C VAL A 193 0.77 -2.73 14.03
N VAL A 194 1.79 -1.95 13.69
CA VAL A 194 2.60 -1.17 14.66
C VAL A 194 2.62 0.29 14.26
N THR A 195 2.45 1.20 15.22
CA THR A 195 2.57 2.64 14.98
C THR A 195 3.96 3.01 14.48
N ALA A 196 4.07 4.02 13.63
CA ALA A 196 5.34 4.44 13.05
C ALA A 196 5.43 5.97 12.90
N ASP A 197 6.64 6.50 13.02
CA ASP A 197 6.97 7.84 12.56
C ASP A 197 7.40 7.76 11.10
N ARG A 198 6.62 8.34 10.18
CA ARG A 198 6.88 8.35 8.74
C ARG A 198 8.26 8.91 8.34
N TYR A 199 8.83 9.81 9.13
CA TYR A 199 10.14 10.41 8.88
C TYR A 199 11.25 9.78 9.70
N GLY A 200 10.89 8.91 10.64
CA GLY A 200 11.82 8.17 11.48
C GLY A 200 12.55 7.07 10.72
N ARG A 201 13.56 6.49 11.37
CA ARG A 201 14.26 5.31 10.86
C ARG A 201 13.33 4.09 10.93
N GLN A 202 13.06 3.48 9.79
CA GLN A 202 12.27 2.26 9.71
C GLN A 202 13.15 1.00 9.81
N PRO A 203 12.61 -0.11 10.33
CA PRO A 203 13.29 -1.39 10.30
C PRO A 203 13.26 -1.98 8.89
N PHE A 204 14.40 -2.51 8.48
CA PHE A 204 14.61 -3.26 7.25
C PHE A 204 15.52 -4.44 7.58
N TYR A 205 15.28 -5.57 6.93
CA TYR A 205 16.27 -6.64 6.86
C TYR A 205 17.46 -6.17 6.01
N ASP A 206 18.68 -6.47 6.47
CA ASP A 206 19.95 -6.02 5.89
C ASP A 206 20.83 -7.17 5.36
#